data_AF-Q52903-F1
#
_entry.id   AF-Q52903-F1
#
_cell.length_a   1.000
_cell.length_b   1.000
_cell.length_c   1.000
_cell.angle_alpha   90.00
_cell.angle_beta   90.00
_cell.angle_gamma   90.00
#
_symmetry.space_group_name_H-M   'P 1'
#
loop_
_entity.id
_entity.type
_entity.pdbx_description
1 polymer ?
#
loop_
_entity_poly.entity_id
_entity_poly.type
_entity_poly.pdbx_seq_one_letter_code
_entity_poly.pdbx_strand_id
1 'polypeptide(L)'
;EPGAFPGALRPRYGKFEHGRGGTILLDEIGSMPFDLQAKFLRVLQERVITRLGSNETVPLDVRFIATSKVDLEREVASSRFRADLLYRLNVATLRVPTLSQRRSDIPLLFMQLVRESAARYGRTRSSSRAALASEMAARE
;
A
#
# COMPACT_ATOMS: atom_id res chain seq x y z
N GLU A 1 17.62 16.97 -8.01
CA GLU A 1 18.31 17.89 -8.92
C GLU A 1 19.45 17.20 -9.65
N PRO A 2 19.84 17.71 -10.84
CA PRO A 2 21.10 17.31 -11.47
C PRO A 2 22.26 17.37 -10.46
N GLY A 3 23.10 16.35 -10.42
CA GLY A 3 24.23 16.27 -9.49
C GLY A 3 23.91 15.85 -8.05
N ALA A 4 22.65 15.51 -7.71
CA ALA A 4 22.30 15.07 -6.36
C ALA A 4 22.90 13.71 -5.94
N PHE A 5 23.21 12.84 -6.91
CA PHE A 5 23.86 11.54 -6.72
C PHE A 5 24.49 11.08 -8.06
N PRO A 6 25.41 10.10 -8.06
CA PRO A 6 26.00 9.58 -9.30
C PRO A 6 24.92 9.13 -10.30
N GLY A 7 24.93 9.70 -11.51
CA GLY A 7 23.93 9.41 -12.55
C GLY A 7 22.69 10.31 -12.56
N ALA A 8 22.59 11.30 -11.66
CA ALA A 8 21.54 12.32 -11.71
C ALA A 8 21.81 13.36 -12.81
N LEU A 9 21.56 12.98 -14.08
CA LEU A 9 21.80 13.84 -15.26
C LEU A 9 20.66 14.83 -15.55
N ARG A 10 19.44 14.56 -15.05
CA ARG A 10 18.24 15.37 -15.27
C ARG A 10 17.39 15.42 -14.02
N PRO A 11 16.60 16.50 -13.79
CA PRO A 11 15.61 16.52 -12.73
C PRO A 11 14.58 15.41 -12.94
N ARG A 12 14.20 14.72 -11.85
CA ARG A 12 13.16 13.70 -11.84
C ARG A 12 12.13 14.06 -10.76
N TYR A 13 10.88 14.18 -11.18
CA TYR A 13 9.76 14.38 -10.26
C TYR A 13 9.51 13.11 -9.44
N GLY A 14 9.38 13.28 -8.13
CA GLY A 14 9.11 12.18 -7.21
C GLY A 14 7.67 11.63 -7.32
N LYS A 15 7.41 10.52 -6.65
CA LYS A 15 6.05 9.93 -6.54
C LYS A 15 5.08 10.86 -5.80
N PHE A 16 5.57 11.59 -4.80
CA PHE A 16 4.75 12.58 -4.09
C PHE A 16 4.31 13.74 -4.98
N GLU A 17 5.19 14.21 -5.88
CA GLU A 17 4.86 15.27 -6.84
C GLU A 17 3.86 14.79 -7.89
N HIS A 18 4.03 13.56 -8.39
CA HIS A 18 3.07 12.95 -9.31
C HIS A 18 1.67 12.77 -8.71
N GLY A 19 1.59 12.53 -7.40
CA GLY A 19 0.32 12.32 -6.71
C GLY A 19 -0.41 13.61 -6.28
N ARG A 20 0.14 14.80 -6.61
CA ARG A 20 -0.41 16.10 -6.20
C ARG A 20 -1.88 16.26 -6.60
N GLY A 21 -2.70 16.74 -5.67
CA GLY A 21 -4.15 16.85 -5.80
C GLY A 21 -4.90 15.51 -5.68
N GLY A 22 -4.19 14.41 -5.42
CA GLY A 22 -4.73 13.06 -5.41
C GLY A 22 -4.48 12.30 -4.11
N THR A 23 -4.42 10.97 -4.23
CA THR A 23 -4.18 10.04 -3.12
C THR A 23 -2.95 9.20 -3.39
N ILE A 24 -2.13 8.98 -2.36
CA ILE A 24 -0.93 8.17 -2.41
C ILE A 24 -1.13 6.96 -1.52
N LEU A 25 -1.04 5.78 -2.14
CA LEU A 25 -1.01 4.50 -1.47
C LEU A 25 0.45 4.15 -1.13
N LEU A 26 0.71 3.95 0.15
CA LEU A 26 1.98 3.48 0.69
C LEU A 26 1.81 2.01 1.04
N ASP A 27 2.20 1.16 0.11
CA ASP A 27 2.09 -0.28 0.30
C ASP A 27 3.21 -0.78 1.23
N GLU A 28 2.85 -1.65 2.17
CA GLU A 28 3.76 -2.26 3.15
C GLU A 28 4.64 -1.26 3.92
N ILE A 29 4.02 -0.25 4.53
CA ILE A 29 4.74 0.82 5.26
C ILE A 29 5.66 0.30 6.36
N GLY A 30 5.35 -0.86 6.96
CA GLY A 30 6.20 -1.52 7.96
C GLY A 30 7.57 -1.97 7.45
N SER A 31 7.76 -2.09 6.13
CA SER A 31 9.05 -2.39 5.52
C SER A 31 9.96 -1.17 5.36
N MET A 32 9.45 0.04 5.64
CA MET A 32 10.19 1.29 5.47
C MET A 32 11.42 1.32 6.41
N PRO A 33 12.63 1.56 5.88
CA PRO A 33 13.83 1.71 6.71
C PRO A 33 13.65 2.80 7.76
N PHE A 34 14.12 2.56 8.98
CA PHE A 34 13.88 3.43 10.13
C PHE A 34 14.29 4.90 9.89
N ASP A 35 15.42 5.13 9.24
CA ASP A 35 15.90 6.48 8.90
C ASP A 35 14.99 7.22 7.92
N LEU A 36 14.30 6.48 7.04
CA LEU A 36 13.35 7.06 6.10
C LEU A 36 12.03 7.43 6.78
N GLN A 37 11.66 6.74 7.87
CA GLN A 37 10.45 7.03 8.64
C GLN A 37 10.46 8.45 9.20
N ALA A 38 11.62 8.95 9.66
CA ALA A 38 11.76 10.33 10.15
C ALA A 38 11.52 11.37 9.04
N LYS A 39 12.07 11.13 7.85
CA LYS A 39 11.86 11.99 6.68
C LYS A 39 10.39 11.97 6.27
N PHE A 40 9.77 10.80 6.27
CA PHE A 40 8.38 10.65 5.90
C PHE A 40 7.41 11.28 6.91
N LEU A 41 7.72 11.21 8.20
CA LEU A 41 6.97 11.91 9.25
C LEU A 41 6.91 13.43 8.98
N ARG A 42 8.04 14.04 8.59
CA ARG A 42 8.06 15.47 8.20
C ARG A 42 7.15 15.75 7.02
N VAL A 43 7.14 14.89 5.99
CA VAL A 43 6.23 15.02 4.84
C VAL A 43 4.76 15.00 5.29
N LEU A 44 4.40 14.11 6.22
CA LEU A 44 3.03 14.04 6.76
C LEU A 44 2.63 15.26 7.60
N GLN A 45 3.57 15.79 8.38
CA GLN A 45 3.34 16.90 9.31
C GLN A 45 3.34 18.25 8.59
N GLU A 46 4.40 18.53 7.85
CA GLU A 46 4.67 19.84 7.23
C GLU A 46 3.99 19.99 5.87
N ARG A 47 3.52 18.89 5.27
CA ARG A 47 2.93 18.88 3.92
C ARG A 47 3.83 19.56 2.89
N VAL A 48 5.14 19.34 3.02
CA VAL A 48 6.15 19.76 2.05
C VAL A 48 7.12 18.62 1.78
N ILE A 49 7.78 18.69 0.62
CA ILE A 49 8.90 17.81 0.30
C ILE A 49 10.07 18.66 -0.19
N THR A 50 11.27 18.10 -0.11
CA THR A 50 12.47 18.69 -0.71
C THR A 50 13.06 17.69 -1.68
N ARG A 51 13.36 18.13 -2.90
CA ARG A 51 14.01 17.26 -3.89
C ARG A 51 15.43 16.94 -3.42
N LEU A 52 15.90 15.72 -3.70
CA LEU A 52 17.28 15.35 -3.40
C LEU A 52 18.25 16.33 -4.09
N GLY A 53 19.17 16.89 -3.32
CA GLY A 53 20.14 17.91 -3.79
C GLY A 53 19.57 19.31 -3.96
N SER A 54 18.33 19.58 -3.53
CA SER A 54 17.76 20.93 -3.42
C SER A 54 17.56 21.31 -1.96
N ASN A 55 17.50 22.61 -1.69
CA ASN A 55 17.03 23.17 -0.43
C ASN A 55 15.62 23.79 -0.56
N GLU A 56 15.06 23.81 -1.77
CA GLU A 56 13.74 24.36 -2.02
C GLU A 56 12.65 23.38 -1.59
N THR A 57 11.74 23.87 -0.75
CA THR A 57 10.55 23.14 -0.33
C THR A 57 9.46 23.25 -1.38
N VAL A 58 8.79 22.13 -1.65
CA VAL A 58 7.64 22.04 -2.56
C VAL A 58 6.40 21.70 -1.74
N PRO A 59 5.34 22.55 -1.74
CA PRO A 59 4.09 22.24 -1.07
C PRO A 59 3.44 20.98 -1.63
N LEU A 60 2.89 20.16 -0.73
CA LEU A 60 2.30 18.86 -1.04
C LEU A 60 0.83 18.81 -0.59
N ASP A 61 -0.07 18.87 -1.56
CA ASP A 61 -1.49 18.60 -1.36
C ASP A 61 -1.80 17.17 -1.83
N VAL A 62 -1.82 16.22 -0.89
CA VAL A 62 -2.15 14.81 -1.15
C VAL A 62 -2.86 14.18 0.03
N ARG A 63 -3.68 13.16 -0.22
CA ARG A 63 -4.20 12.25 0.80
C ARG A 63 -3.29 11.01 0.89
N PHE A 64 -3.01 10.54 2.09
CA PHE A 64 -2.24 9.32 2.30
C PHE A 64 -3.14 8.16 2.71
N ILE A 65 -2.87 6.98 2.16
CA ILE A 65 -3.39 5.69 2.61
C ILE A 65 -2.18 4.78 2.77
N ALA A 66 -2.04 4.11 3.91
CA ALA A 66 -0.95 3.17 4.15
C ALA A 66 -1.51 1.78 4.41
N THR A 67 -0.81 0.76 3.91
CA THR A 67 -1.10 -0.65 4.22
C THR A 67 0.08 -1.23 5.00
N SER A 68 -0.20 -2.24 5.82
CA SER A 68 0.83 -3.03 6.47
C SER A 68 0.35 -4.47 6.59
N LYS A 69 1.25 -5.42 6.31
CA LYS A 69 1.04 -6.85 6.61
C LYS A 69 1.47 -7.20 8.03
N VAL A 70 2.44 -6.47 8.57
CA VAL A 70 2.93 -6.62 9.94
C VAL A 70 2.11 -5.78 10.90
N ASP A 71 2.03 -6.21 12.15
CA ASP A 71 1.42 -5.46 13.23
C ASP A 71 2.33 -4.29 13.63
N LEU A 72 1.99 -3.08 13.19
CA LEU A 72 2.81 -1.89 13.43
C LEU A 72 2.96 -1.57 14.93
N GLU A 73 2.00 -1.94 15.78
CA GLU A 73 2.12 -1.73 17.23
C GLU A 73 3.24 -2.61 17.80
N ARG A 74 3.38 -3.85 17.31
CA ARG A 74 4.51 -4.73 17.66
C ARG A 74 5.83 -4.22 17.10
N GLU A 75 5.82 -3.70 15.88
CA GLU A 75 7.03 -3.12 15.28
C GLU A 75 7.52 -1.90 16.08
N VAL A 76 6.60 -1.07 16.59
CA VAL A 76 6.91 0.03 17.52
C VAL A 76 7.50 -0.50 18.83
N ALA A 77 6.87 -1.51 19.45
CA ALA A 77 7.39 -2.11 20.68
C ALA A 77 8.80 -2.72 20.51
N SER A 78 9.13 -3.13 19.28
CA SER A 78 10.45 -3.67 18.93
C SER A 78 11.45 -2.62 18.42
N SER A 79 11.10 -1.32 18.47
CA SER A 79 11.93 -0.21 17.98
C SER A 79 12.28 -0.27 16.48
N ARG A 80 11.50 -1.01 15.68
CA ARG A 80 11.65 -1.08 14.22
C ARG A 80 10.75 -0.10 13.47
N PHE A 81 9.75 0.42 14.16
CA PHE A 81 8.86 1.46 13.63
C PHE A 81 8.71 2.60 14.63
N ARG A 82 8.63 3.84 14.17
CA ARG A 82 8.50 5.00 15.06
C ARG A 82 7.06 5.15 15.55
N ALA A 83 6.92 5.36 16.86
CA ALA A 83 5.62 5.58 17.51
C ALA A 83 4.90 6.84 16.99
N ASP A 84 5.64 7.91 16.73
CA ASP A 84 5.11 9.19 16.22
C ASP A 84 4.54 9.06 14.79
N LEU A 85 5.21 8.29 13.93
CA LEU A 85 4.72 7.97 12.60
C LEU A 85 3.46 7.10 12.66
N LEU A 86 3.45 6.07 13.52
CA LEU A 86 2.25 5.24 13.71
C LEU A 86 1.08 6.11 14.16
N TYR A 87 1.28 6.94 15.19
CA TYR A 87 0.25 7.84 15.69
C TYR A 87 -0.33 8.75 14.59
N ARG A 88 0.52 9.25 13.68
CA ARG A 88 0.05 10.13 12.59
C ARG A 88 -0.71 9.39 11.48
N LEU A 89 -0.41 8.11 11.26
CA LEU A 89 -1.10 7.27 10.28
C LEU A 89 -2.39 6.65 10.85
N ASN A 90 -2.42 6.34 12.15
CA ASN A 90 -3.46 5.54 12.81
C ASN A 90 -4.71 6.36 13.20
N VAL A 91 -5.04 7.43 12.45
CA VAL A 91 -6.23 8.26 12.68
C VAL A 91 -7.50 7.50 12.32
N ALA A 92 -7.46 6.72 11.23
CA ALA A 92 -8.55 5.85 10.82
C ALA A 92 -7.96 4.56 10.24
N THR A 93 -8.27 3.44 10.87
CA THR A 93 -7.66 2.15 10.55
C THR A 93 -8.71 1.12 10.18
N LEU A 94 -8.51 0.50 9.02
CA LEU A 94 -9.33 -0.59 8.51
C LEU A 94 -8.56 -1.89 8.63
N ARG A 95 -8.99 -2.77 9.54
CA ARG A 95 -8.45 -4.13 9.62
C ARG A 95 -9.14 -4.99 8.57
N VAL A 96 -8.37 -5.53 7.63
CA VAL A 96 -8.86 -6.43 6.59
C VAL A 96 -8.74 -7.88 7.11
N PRO A 97 -9.85 -8.57 7.44
CA PRO A 97 -9.78 -9.95 7.90
C PRO A 97 -9.25 -10.89 6.81
N THR A 98 -8.55 -11.95 7.24
CA THR A 98 -8.03 -12.99 6.35
C THR A 98 -9.17 -13.70 5.64
N LEU A 99 -8.89 -14.32 4.50
CA LEU A 99 -9.93 -15.02 3.73
C LEU A 99 -10.62 -16.14 4.54
N SER A 100 -9.90 -16.79 5.45
CA SER A 100 -10.43 -17.78 6.39
C SER A 100 -11.45 -17.21 7.39
N GLN A 101 -11.41 -15.92 7.69
CA GLN A 101 -12.40 -15.23 8.53
C GLN A 101 -13.62 -14.73 7.76
N ARG A 102 -13.59 -14.81 6.41
CA ARG A 102 -14.65 -14.38 5.49
C ARG A 102 -14.96 -15.48 4.47
N ARG A 103 -15.13 -16.72 4.93
CA ARG A 103 -15.29 -17.92 4.08
C ARG A 103 -16.43 -17.78 3.06
N SER A 104 -17.50 -17.05 3.39
CA SER A 104 -18.61 -16.73 2.49
C SER A 104 -18.18 -15.99 1.21
N ASP A 105 -17.06 -15.27 1.25
CA ASP A 105 -16.55 -14.50 0.11
C ASP A 105 -15.78 -15.41 -0.87
N ILE A 106 -15.31 -16.58 -0.43
CA ILE A 106 -14.46 -17.49 -1.20
C ILE A 106 -15.11 -17.91 -2.53
N PRO A 107 -16.38 -18.38 -2.56
CA PRO A 107 -16.99 -18.82 -3.81
C PRO A 107 -17.14 -17.69 -4.82
N LEU A 108 -17.51 -16.48 -4.35
CA LEU A 108 -17.65 -15.31 -5.19
C LEU A 108 -16.31 -14.89 -5.80
N LEU A 109 -15.26 -14.81 -4.97
CA LEU A 109 -13.91 -14.48 -5.41
C LEU A 109 -13.38 -15.54 -6.40
N PHE A 110 -13.57 -16.82 -6.12
CA PHE A 110 -13.17 -17.90 -7.03
C PHE A 110 -13.83 -17.76 -8.40
N MET A 111 -15.15 -17.56 -8.43
CA MET A 111 -15.90 -17.42 -9.68
C MET A 111 -15.47 -16.19 -10.49
N GLN A 112 -15.13 -15.09 -9.81
CA GLN A 112 -14.57 -13.88 -10.40
C GLN A 112 -13.20 -14.15 -11.03
N LEU A 113 -12.26 -14.72 -10.25
CA LEU A 113 -10.89 -14.98 -10.69
C LEU A 113 -10.84 -15.98 -11.85
N VAL A 114 -11.71 -16.99 -11.84
CA VAL A 114 -11.87 -17.93 -12.98
C VAL A 114 -12.36 -17.20 -14.22
N ARG A 115 -13.27 -16.23 -14.09
CA ARG A 115 -13.73 -15.42 -15.23
C ARG A 115 -12.60 -14.60 -15.83
N GLU A 116 -11.87 -13.88 -14.98
CA GLU A 116 -10.75 -13.03 -15.39
C GLU A 116 -9.65 -13.86 -16.05
N SER A 117 -9.33 -15.02 -15.47
CA SER A 117 -8.36 -15.95 -16.04
C SER A 117 -8.81 -16.51 -17.38
N ALA A 118 -10.05 -17.00 -17.49
CA ALA A 118 -10.60 -17.53 -18.73
C ALA A 118 -10.57 -16.50 -19.86
N ALA A 119 -10.93 -15.24 -19.57
CA ALA A 119 -10.84 -14.12 -20.51
C ALA A 119 -9.38 -13.84 -20.91
N ARG A 120 -8.46 -13.79 -19.95
CA ARG A 120 -7.02 -13.53 -20.20
C ARG A 120 -6.37 -14.59 -21.09
N TYR A 121 -6.84 -15.84 -21.03
CA TYR A 121 -6.28 -16.97 -21.79
C TYR A 121 -7.16 -17.43 -22.96
N GLY A 122 -8.23 -16.69 -23.30
CA GLY A 122 -9.13 -17.05 -24.41
C GLY A 122 -9.83 -18.40 -24.24
N ARG A 123 -10.09 -18.85 -23.00
CA ARG A 123 -10.76 -20.12 -22.72
C ARG A 123 -12.24 -19.91 -22.41
N THR A 124 -13.08 -20.84 -22.86
CA THR A 124 -14.50 -20.86 -22.47
C THR A 124 -14.66 -21.32 -21.03
N ARG A 125 -15.51 -20.63 -20.26
CA ARG A 125 -15.87 -21.04 -18.89
C ARG A 125 -16.51 -22.44 -18.93
N SER A 126 -16.00 -23.40 -18.15
CA SER A 126 -16.72 -24.67 -17.95
C SER A 126 -17.93 -24.42 -17.03
N SER A 127 -19.09 -24.97 -17.41
CA SER A 127 -20.38 -24.78 -16.73
C SER A 127 -20.54 -25.60 -15.44
N SER A 128 -19.64 -26.54 -15.15
CA SER A 128 -19.81 -27.60 -14.16
C SER A 128 -19.38 -27.27 -12.71
N ARG A 129 -19.58 -26.05 -12.20
CA ARG A 129 -18.98 -25.63 -10.91
C ARG A 129 -19.89 -25.07 -9.81
N ALA A 130 -21.22 -25.13 -9.96
CA ALA A 130 -22.13 -24.74 -8.87
C ALA A 130 -21.92 -25.62 -7.62
N ALA A 131 -21.67 -26.92 -7.79
CA ALA A 131 -21.33 -27.83 -6.70
C ALA A 131 -19.98 -27.48 -6.03
N LEU A 132 -18.97 -27.12 -6.83
CA LEU A 132 -17.64 -26.74 -6.35
C LEU A 132 -17.69 -25.47 -5.48
N ALA A 133 -18.53 -24.50 -5.85
CA ALA A 133 -18.72 -23.27 -5.07
C ALA A 133 -19.28 -23.54 -3.67
N SER A 134 -20.21 -24.49 -3.54
CA SER A 134 -20.79 -24.89 -2.25
C SER A 134 -19.79 -25.68 -1.40
N GLU A 135 -19.01 -26.57 -2.02
CA GLU A 135 -17.95 -27.34 -1.37
C GLU A 135 -16.81 -26.44 -0.85
N MET A 136 -16.44 -25.40 -1.59
CA MET A 136 -15.38 -24.46 -1.20
C MET A 136 -15.74 -23.60 0.02
N ALA A 137 -17.03 -23.29 0.22
CA ALA A 137 -17.47 -22.56 1.42
C ALA A 137 -17.50 -23.44 2.68
N ALA A 138 -17.62 -24.76 2.51
CA ALA A 138 -17.81 -25.72 3.59
C ALA A 138 -16.51 -26.42 4.05
N ARG A 139 -15.40 -26.27 3.33
CA ARG A 139 -14.10 -26.83 3.75
C ARG A 139 -13.49 -26.01 4.90
N GLU A 140 -13.09 -26.71 5.96
CA GLU A 140 -12.42 -26.15 7.14
C GLU A 140 -10.98 -25.73 6.85
#